data_AF-A0A7L9FKY2-F1
#
_entry.id   AF-A0A7L9FKY2-F1
#
_cell.length_a   1.000
_cell.length_b   1.000
_cell.length_c   1.000
_cell.angle_alpha   90.00
_cell.angle_beta   90.00
_cell.angle_gamma   90.00
#
_symmetry.space_group_name_H-M   'P 1'
#
loop_
_entity.id
_entity.type
_entity.pdbx_description
1 polymer ?
#
loop_
_entity_poly.entity_id
_entity_poly.type
_entity_poly.pdbx_seq_one_letter_code
_entity_poly.pdbx_strand_id
1 'polypeptide(L)'
;MKGLEESIMTIFEVVLLVGVLAFAQKLSSMNVDDVSYIQDLLPPGACVEVYSSRPLSFNGTIHGTALVVCRNSSGVVVMPP
;
A
#
# COMPACT_ATOMS: atom_id res chain seq x y z
N MET A 1 -8.60 -39.15 -9.60
CA MET A 1 -7.67 -37.99 -9.68
C MET A 1 -8.37 -36.63 -9.73
N LYS A 2 -9.62 -36.50 -10.24
CA LYS A 2 -10.36 -35.23 -10.28
C LYS A 2 -10.60 -34.54 -8.91
N GLY A 3 -10.87 -35.31 -7.85
CA GLY A 3 -11.11 -34.72 -6.51
C GLY A 3 -9.87 -34.13 -5.83
N LEU A 4 -8.65 -34.46 -6.30
CA LEU A 4 -7.41 -33.89 -5.78
C LEU A 4 -7.18 -32.47 -6.31
N GLU A 5 -7.48 -32.23 -7.59
CA GLU A 5 -7.38 -30.89 -8.20
C GLU A 5 -8.38 -29.90 -7.58
N GLU A 6 -9.62 -30.31 -7.36
CA GLU A 6 -10.65 -29.48 -6.71
C GLU A 6 -10.28 -29.12 -5.26
N SER A 7 -9.65 -30.04 -4.53
CA SER A 7 -9.17 -29.78 -3.17
C SER A 7 -8.00 -28.82 -3.13
N ILE A 8 -7.08 -28.89 -4.10
CA ILE A 8 -5.94 -27.96 -4.17
C ILE A 8 -6.42 -26.55 -4.54
N MET A 9 -7.39 -26.45 -5.45
CA MET A 9 -7.94 -25.17 -5.88
C MET A 9 -8.66 -24.45 -4.73
N THR A 10 -9.49 -25.17 -3.97
CA THR A 10 -10.17 -24.62 -2.79
C THR A 10 -9.20 -24.21 -1.69
N ILE A 11 -8.13 -24.97 -1.44
CA ILE A 11 -7.08 -24.55 -0.50
C ILE A 11 -6.43 -23.25 -0.97
N PHE A 12 -6.13 -23.12 -2.26
CA PHE A 12 -5.51 -21.92 -2.80
C PHE A 12 -6.41 -20.69 -2.67
N GLU A 13 -7.71 -20.85 -2.92
CA GLU A 13 -8.72 -19.79 -2.73
C GLU A 13 -8.82 -19.36 -1.27
N VAL A 14 -8.83 -20.30 -0.32
CA VAL A 14 -8.88 -19.99 1.11
C VAL A 14 -7.62 -19.25 1.55
N VAL A 15 -6.45 -19.67 1.08
CA VAL A 15 -5.17 -18.98 1.38
C VAL A 15 -5.17 -17.56 0.81
N LEU A 16 -5.64 -17.39 -0.43
CA LEU A 16 -5.80 -16.07 -1.05
C LEU A 16 -6.75 -15.18 -0.24
N LEU A 17 -7.91 -15.71 0.17
CA LEU A 17 -8.90 -14.98 0.94
C LEU A 17 -8.33 -14.51 2.29
N VAL A 18 -7.63 -15.40 3.00
CA VAL A 18 -6.96 -15.07 4.26
C VAL A 18 -5.88 -14.01 4.06
N GLY A 19 -5.09 -14.10 2.97
CA GLY A 19 -4.09 -13.10 2.63
C GLY A 19 -4.68 -11.71 2.38
N VAL A 20 -5.78 -11.64 1.62
CA VAL A 20 -6.49 -10.38 1.34
C VAL A 20 -7.09 -9.79 2.63
N LEU A 21 -7.70 -10.63 3.47
CA LEU A 21 -8.27 -10.19 4.75
C LEU A 21 -7.21 -9.66 5.70
N ALA A 22 -6.07 -10.34 5.82
CA ALA A 22 -4.95 -9.88 6.64
C ALA A 22 -4.37 -8.55 6.14
N PHE A 23 -4.26 -8.38 4.82
CA PHE A 23 -3.82 -7.13 4.21
C PHE A 23 -4.81 -5.98 4.46
N ALA A 24 -6.11 -6.22 4.29
CA ALA A 24 -7.16 -5.24 4.55
C ALA A 24 -7.21 -4.80 6.02
N GLN A 25 -7.04 -5.73 6.97
CA GLN A 25 -6.94 -5.41 8.39
C GLN A 25 -5.73 -4.54 8.71
N LYS A 26 -4.57 -4.81 8.09
CA LYS A 26 -3.37 -3.98 8.26
C LYS A 26 -3.57 -2.55 7.75
N LEU A 27 -4.24 -2.39 6.61
CA LEU A 27 -4.65 -1.09 6.07
C LEU A 27 -5.63 -0.35 7.00
N SER A 28 -6.58 -1.06 7.59
CA SER A 28 -7.59 -0.46 8.49
C SER A 28 -7.00 0.03 9.82
N SER A 29 -5.88 -0.57 10.25
CA SER A 29 -5.13 -0.19 11.46
C SER A 29 -4.14 0.96 11.23
N MET A 30 -3.80 1.27 9.98
CA MET A 30 -2.94 2.40 9.66
C MET A 30 -3.80 3.65 9.58
N ASN A 31 -3.29 4.74 10.15
CA ASN A 31 -3.85 6.06 9.86
C ASN A 31 -3.73 6.24 8.34
N VAL A 32 -4.86 6.18 7.63
CA VAL A 32 -4.92 6.22 6.15
C VAL A 32 -4.34 7.54 5.61
N ASP A 33 -4.21 8.52 6.49
CA ASP A 33 -3.62 9.81 6.20
C ASP A 33 -2.08 9.79 6.25
N ASP A 34 -1.42 8.75 6.78
CA ASP A 34 0.05 8.68 6.78
C ASP A 34 0.57 7.90 5.55
N VAL A 35 1.25 8.62 4.67
CA VAL A 35 1.78 8.10 3.40
C VAL A 35 3.15 7.44 3.58
N SER A 36 3.66 7.37 4.82
CA SER A 36 4.96 6.79 5.16
C SER A 36 5.13 5.36 4.62
N TYR A 37 4.09 4.53 4.61
CA TYR A 37 4.19 3.14 4.13
C TYR A 37 4.46 3.01 2.62
N ILE A 38 4.11 4.02 1.81
CA ILE A 38 4.31 3.99 0.35
C ILE A 38 5.80 4.08 0.01
N GLN A 39 6.60 4.66 0.92
CA GLN A 39 8.04 4.82 0.76
C GLN A 39 8.77 3.49 0.55
N ASP A 40 8.33 2.44 1.26
CA ASP A 40 8.97 1.13 1.25
C ASP A 40 8.58 0.30 0.03
N LEU A 41 7.42 0.62 -0.56
CA LEU A 41 6.86 -0.07 -1.74
C LEU A 41 7.42 0.46 -3.07
N LEU A 42 7.91 1.70 -3.08
CA LEU A 42 8.44 2.33 -4.29
C LEU A 42 9.82 1.76 -4.65
N PRO A 43 10.10 1.38 -5.90
CA PRO A 43 11.46 1.11 -6.34
C PRO A 43 12.28 2.42 -6.47
N PRO A 44 13.62 2.36 -6.38
CA PRO A 44 14.47 3.54 -6.57
C PRO A 44 14.26 4.16 -7.96
N GLY A 45 14.07 5.48 -8.02
CA GLY A 45 13.81 6.23 -9.24
C GLY A 45 12.33 6.32 -9.63
N ALA A 46 11.41 5.74 -8.85
CA ALA A 46 9.98 5.82 -9.12
C ALA A 46 9.29 6.92 -8.30
N CYS A 47 8.26 7.51 -8.89
CA CYS A 47 7.34 8.44 -8.24
C CYS A 47 5.92 7.87 -8.32
N VAL A 48 5.14 8.07 -7.25
CA VAL A 48 3.71 7.76 -7.19
C VAL A 48 2.99 8.99 -6.67
N GLU A 49 1.88 9.31 -7.33
CA GLU A 49 0.96 10.34 -6.87
C GLU A 49 -0.15 9.69 -6.05
N VAL A 50 -0.40 10.24 -4.88
CA VAL A 50 -1.33 9.74 -3.88
C VAL A 50 -2.44 10.75 -3.72
N TYR A 51 -3.67 10.29 -3.91
CA TYR A 51 -4.86 11.12 -3.76
C TYR A 51 -5.70 10.63 -2.58
N SER A 52 -6.20 11.56 -1.78
CA SER A 52 -7.11 11.28 -0.67
C SER A 52 -8.22 12.32 -0.60
N SER A 53 -9.36 11.92 -0.05
CA SER A 53 -10.46 12.83 0.29
C SER A 53 -10.19 13.64 1.56
N ARG A 54 -9.08 13.37 2.25
CA ARG A 54 -8.63 14.02 3.48
C ARG A 54 -7.19 14.52 3.33
N PRO A 55 -6.76 15.50 4.14
CA PRO A 55 -5.38 15.96 4.14
C PRO A 55 -4.43 14.79 4.44
N LEU A 56 -3.47 14.58 3.54
CA LEU A 56 -2.43 13.58 3.71
C LEU A 56 -1.38 14.11 4.69
N SER A 57 -0.65 13.22 5.33
CA SER A 57 0.45 13.54 6.21
C SER A 57 1.64 12.67 5.85
N PHE A 58 2.83 13.26 5.89
CA PHE A 58 4.08 12.54 5.68
C PHE A 58 5.11 13.04 6.69
N ASN A 59 5.66 12.11 7.47
CA ASN A 59 6.69 12.41 8.48
C ASN A 59 6.27 13.54 9.45
N GLY A 60 4.99 13.52 9.88
CA GLY A 60 4.42 14.52 10.79
C GLY A 60 4.04 15.87 10.16
N THR A 61 4.29 16.06 8.87
CA THR A 61 3.89 17.27 8.13
C THR A 61 2.58 17.01 7.38
N ILE A 62 1.61 17.91 7.51
CA ILE A 62 0.34 17.82 6.78
C ILE A 62 0.53 18.38 5.37
N HIS A 63 0.24 17.53 4.40
CA HIS A 63 0.11 17.85 2.99
C HIS A 63 -1.39 17.96 2.62
N GLY A 64 -1.68 18.53 1.45
CA GLY A 64 -3.06 18.65 0.97
C GLY A 64 -3.71 17.29 0.66
N THR A 65 -4.72 17.30 -0.20
CA THR A 65 -5.41 16.08 -0.64
C THR A 65 -4.66 15.28 -1.71
N ALA A 66 -3.56 15.83 -2.22
CA ALA A 66 -2.71 15.21 -3.23
C ALA A 66 -1.24 15.36 -2.83
N LEU A 67 -0.46 14.30 -3.05
CA LEU A 67 0.95 14.26 -2.73
C LEU A 67 1.72 13.41 -3.74
N VAL A 68 2.82 13.94 -4.27
CA VAL A 68 3.75 13.15 -5.08
C VAL A 68 4.88 12.64 -4.20
N VAL A 69 5.04 11.32 -4.14
CA VAL A 69 6.06 10.62 -3.36
C VAL A 69 7.05 9.98 -4.33
N CYS A 70 8.29 10.46 -4.33
CA CYS A 70 9.38 9.97 -5.17
C CYS A 70 10.45 9.28 -4.34
N ARG A 71 10.89 8.08 -4.74
CA ARG A 71 12.04 7.41 -4.11
C ARG A 71 13.30 7.68 -4.90
N ASN A 72 14.28 8.32 -4.27
CA ASN A 72 15.64 8.43 -4.78
C ASN A 72 16.54 7.31 -4.19
N SER A 73 17.77 7.20 -4.65
CA SER A 73 18.80 6.27 -4.17
C SER A 73 19.10 6.38 -2.66
N SER A 74 18.82 7.54 -2.04
CA SER A 74 19.10 7.82 -0.62
C SER A 74 17.86 7.84 0.28
N GLY A 75 16.65 7.82 -0.26
CA GLY A 75 15.42 7.96 0.53
C GLY A 75 14.22 8.45 -0.27
N VAL A 76 13.20 8.95 0.43
CA VAL A 76 11.97 9.43 -0.18
C VAL A 76 11.86 10.94 -0.09
N VAL A 77 11.52 11.53 -1.24
CA VAL A 77 11.31 12.95 -1.44
C VAL A 77 9.84 13.17 -1.73
N VAL A 78 9.26 14.13 -1.03
CA VAL A 78 7.87 14.52 -1.21
C VAL A 78 7.83 15.83 -1.97
N MET A 79 7.07 15.87 -3.06
CA MET A 79 6.92 17.04 -3.91
C MET A 79 5.46 17.49 -3.92
N PRO A 80 5.21 18.81 -4.02
CA PRO A 80 3.87 19.29 -4.36
C PRO A 80 3.46 18.70 -5.73
N PRO A 81 2.16 18.43 -5.93
CA PRO A 81 1.63 18.01 -7.22
C PRO A 81 1.85 19.07 -8.31
#